data_AF-A0A8H2VYT1-F1
#
_entry.id   AF-A0A8H2VYT1-F1
#
_cell.length_a   1.000
_cell.length_b   1.000
_cell.length_c   1.000
_cell.angle_alpha   90.00
_cell.angle_beta   90.00
_cell.angle_gamma   90.00
#
_symmetry.space_group_name_H-M   'P 1'
#
loop_
_entity.id
_entity.type
_entity.pdbx_description
1 polymer ?
#
loop_
_entity_poly.entity_id
_entity_poly.type
_entity_poly.pdbx_seq_one_letter_code
_entity_poly.pdbx_strand_id
1 'polypeptide(L)'
;MDKSHVINPETAAQKSNRLNRDKNVTQYSCSVSSKALDYVGFAKQAYLTDPLNEYQRKMRKSVPSDHLQNYTIHQLSQKYTEQLCNIPLRAGANYKNIPKNLLTKFLQQALDNPRNGGQDELRGRYGRQSVKQGFKVVTTKLNISSVGWILHPYLHRTYSARESARAQGFPDSFTWDMDNTKMTDIHKQIGNAVPIPLARALGNELWKVLQDKSRARREVNHDGEMVDREEVKLSSTTSSK
;
A
#
# COMPACT_ATOMS: atom_id res chain seq x y z
N MET A 1 -34.93 24.34 6.18
CA MET A 1 -35.49 24.25 4.81
C MET A 1 -34.65 23.25 4.03
N ASP A 2 -35.20 22.05 3.87
CA ASP A 2 -34.56 20.88 3.29
C ASP A 2 -34.59 20.98 1.76
N LYS A 3 -33.46 21.30 1.13
CA LYS A 3 -33.29 21.16 -0.32
C LYS A 3 -32.70 19.80 -0.60
N SER A 4 -33.54 18.77 -0.48
CA SER A 4 -33.26 17.44 -0.99
C SER A 4 -32.85 17.55 -2.46
N HIS A 5 -31.71 16.92 -2.81
CA HIS A 5 -31.16 17.00 -4.16
C HIS A 5 -32.18 16.44 -5.16
N VAL A 6 -32.70 17.31 -6.04
CA VAL A 6 -33.65 16.93 -7.09
C VAL A 6 -32.92 15.99 -8.06
N ILE A 7 -33.26 14.70 -8.01
CA ILE A 7 -32.77 13.72 -8.97
C ILE A 7 -33.63 13.88 -10.22
N ASN A 8 -33.11 14.59 -11.21
CA ASN A 8 -33.77 14.67 -12.52
C ASN A 8 -33.71 13.29 -13.18
N PRO A 9 -34.86 12.68 -13.51
CA PRO A 9 -34.87 11.42 -14.23
C PRO A 9 -34.22 11.58 -15.60
N GLU A 10 -33.42 10.59 -15.99
CA GLU A 10 -32.78 10.55 -17.30
C GLU A 10 -33.84 10.59 -18.40
N THR A 11 -33.73 11.55 -19.32
CA THR A 11 -34.64 11.64 -20.47
C THR A 11 -34.45 10.46 -21.42
N ALA A 12 -35.48 10.13 -22.21
CA ALA A 12 -35.38 9.05 -23.21
C ALA A 12 -34.22 9.26 -24.19
N ALA A 13 -33.94 10.52 -24.55
CA ALA A 13 -32.80 10.89 -25.39
C ALA A 13 -31.44 10.63 -24.70
N GLN A 14 -31.30 10.99 -23.42
CA GLN A 14 -30.08 10.71 -22.65
C GLN A 14 -29.85 9.20 -22.46
N LYS A 15 -30.92 8.45 -22.18
CA LYS A 15 -30.88 6.98 -22.06
C LYS A 15 -30.49 6.31 -23.38
N SER A 16 -31.04 6.78 -24.50
CA SER A 16 -30.69 6.33 -25.84
C SER A 16 -29.22 6.67 -26.18
N ASN A 17 -28.76 7.88 -25.88
CA ASN A 17 -27.36 8.26 -26.06
C ASN A 17 -26.40 7.43 -25.20
N ARG A 18 -26.78 7.09 -23.96
CA ARG A 18 -26.01 6.20 -23.09
C ARG A 18 -25.92 4.79 -23.67
N LEU A 19 -27.02 4.24 -24.17
CA LEU A 19 -27.07 2.92 -24.80
C LEU A 19 -26.32 2.87 -26.14
N ASN A 20 -26.29 3.97 -26.89
CA ASN A 20 -25.62 4.08 -28.18
C ASN A 20 -24.18 4.61 -28.09
N ARG A 21 -23.66 4.88 -26.88
CA ARG A 21 -22.33 5.45 -26.68
C ARG A 21 -21.25 4.57 -27.30
N ASP A 22 -21.46 3.26 -27.27
CA ASP A 22 -20.55 2.26 -27.85
C ASP A 22 -20.47 2.33 -29.39
N LYS A 23 -21.47 2.93 -30.05
CA LYS A 23 -21.50 3.11 -31.51
C LYS A 23 -20.85 4.42 -31.96
N ASN A 24 -20.93 5.46 -31.13
CA ASN A 24 -20.54 6.83 -31.51
C ASN A 24 -19.20 7.27 -30.93
N VAL A 25 -18.73 6.64 -29.85
CA VAL A 25 -17.43 6.94 -29.26
C VAL A 25 -16.43 5.92 -29.78
N THR A 26 -15.34 6.39 -30.37
CA THR A 26 -14.20 5.55 -30.76
C THR A 26 -13.76 4.73 -29.56
N GLN A 27 -14.02 3.43 -29.60
CA GLN A 27 -13.56 2.50 -28.59
C GLN A 27 -12.15 2.07 -28.95
N TYR A 28 -11.20 2.35 -28.07
CA TYR A 28 -9.89 1.73 -28.14
C TYR A 28 -10.01 0.35 -27.51
N SER A 29 -9.75 -0.70 -28.29
CA SER A 29 -9.49 -2.01 -27.72
C SER A 29 -8.26 -1.86 -26.82
N CYS A 30 -8.45 -1.95 -25.50
CA CYS A 30 -7.33 -2.26 -24.63
C CYS A 30 -6.78 -3.58 -25.16
N SER A 31 -5.61 -3.54 -25.80
CA SER A 31 -5.01 -4.68 -26.46
C SER A 31 -4.95 -5.84 -25.46
N VAL A 32 -5.83 -6.82 -25.65
CA VAL A 32 -5.70 -8.12 -25.01
C VAL A 32 -4.59 -8.82 -25.78
N SER A 33 -3.35 -8.46 -25.48
CA SER A 33 -2.21 -9.29 -25.88
C SER A 33 -2.50 -10.71 -25.38
N SER A 34 -2.27 -11.70 -26.24
CA SER A 34 -2.55 -13.13 -26.00
C SER A 34 -1.83 -13.72 -24.77
N LYS A 35 -0.88 -12.99 -24.17
CA LYS A 35 -0.48 -13.10 -22.76
C LYS A 35 -1.05 -11.91 -21.99
N ALA A 36 -2.29 -12.04 -21.51
CA ALA A 36 -2.94 -10.95 -20.80
C ALA A 36 -2.20 -10.67 -19.48
N LEU A 37 -1.43 -9.58 -19.45
CA LEU A 37 -0.84 -9.06 -18.21
C LEU A 37 -2.00 -8.72 -17.26
N ASP A 38 -1.90 -9.15 -16.00
CA ASP A 38 -2.94 -8.93 -14.97
C ASP A 38 -2.90 -7.52 -14.35
N TYR A 39 -2.15 -6.61 -14.98
CA TYR A 39 -1.90 -5.25 -14.54
C TYR A 39 -1.98 -4.24 -15.69
N VAL A 40 -2.18 -2.97 -15.33
CA VAL A 40 -2.20 -1.82 -16.24
C VAL A 40 -1.08 -0.86 -15.86
N GLY A 41 -0.38 -0.35 -16.89
CA GLY A 41 0.74 0.59 -16.78
C GLY A 41 2.07 -0.01 -17.24
N PHE A 42 3.13 0.79 -17.17
CA PHE A 42 4.48 0.36 -17.53
C PHE A 42 5.20 -0.22 -16.30
N ALA A 43 5.78 -1.41 -16.44
CA ALA A 43 6.55 -2.06 -15.37
C ALA A 43 7.74 -1.20 -14.90
N LYS A 44 8.34 -0.43 -15.83
CA LYS A 44 9.42 0.52 -15.61
C LYS A 44 9.14 1.81 -16.37
N GLN A 45 9.39 2.95 -15.76
CA GLN A 45 9.28 4.28 -16.36
C GLN A 45 10.14 5.30 -15.61
N ALA A 46 10.29 6.51 -16.15
CA ALA A 46 10.93 7.60 -15.42
C ALA A 46 10.00 8.21 -14.37
N TYR A 47 10.57 8.74 -13.29
CA TYR A 47 9.83 9.65 -12.42
C TYR A 47 9.50 10.92 -13.20
N LEU A 48 8.24 11.35 -13.13
CA LEU A 48 7.80 12.57 -13.78
C LEU A 48 8.40 13.83 -13.13
N THR A 49 8.67 13.76 -11.83
CA THR A 49 9.12 14.90 -11.01
C THR A 49 10.17 14.46 -10.01
N ASP A 50 11.00 15.41 -9.61
CA ASP A 50 11.90 15.28 -8.46
C ASP A 50 11.14 15.03 -7.15
N PRO A 51 11.81 14.53 -6.09
CA PRO A 51 11.16 14.31 -4.80
C PRO A 51 10.63 15.63 -4.22
N LEU A 52 9.32 15.67 -3.95
CA LEU A 52 8.62 16.87 -3.46
C LEU A 52 8.67 17.02 -1.93
N ASN A 53 9.01 15.95 -1.21
CA ASN A 53 9.12 15.96 0.25
C ASN A 53 10.23 15.04 0.75
N GLU A 54 10.58 15.18 2.03
CA GLU A 54 11.68 14.42 2.64
C GLU A 54 11.42 12.91 2.66
N TYR A 55 10.16 12.51 2.83
CA TYR A 55 9.79 11.10 2.77
C TYR A 55 10.10 10.51 1.38
N GLN A 56 9.70 11.19 0.31
CA GLN A 56 10.00 10.78 -1.06
C GLN A 56 11.52 10.79 -1.33
N ARG A 57 12.25 11.79 -0.82
CA ARG A 57 13.72 11.84 -0.92
C ARG A 57 14.36 10.61 -0.28
N LYS A 58 13.88 10.20 0.91
CA LYS A 58 14.36 9.00 1.61
C LYS A 58 14.02 7.72 0.83
N MET A 59 12.80 7.58 0.34
CA MET A 59 12.38 6.38 -0.41
C MET A 59 13.14 6.22 -1.74
N ARG A 60 13.46 7.33 -2.41
CA ARG A 60 14.16 7.35 -3.71
C ARG A 60 15.69 7.36 -3.61
N LYS A 61 16.28 7.43 -2.40
CA LYS A 61 17.72 7.70 -2.19
C LYS A 61 18.66 6.84 -3.05
N SER A 62 18.31 5.57 -3.26
CA SER A 62 19.14 4.60 -3.98
C SER A 62 18.62 4.27 -5.39
N VAL A 63 17.72 5.08 -5.93
CA VAL A 63 17.07 4.83 -7.23
C VAL A 63 17.28 6.02 -8.17
N PRO A 64 17.83 5.79 -9.37
CA PRO A 64 17.91 6.83 -10.41
C PRO A 64 16.55 7.43 -10.78
N SER A 65 16.52 8.71 -11.18
CA SER A 65 15.28 9.41 -11.54
C SER A 65 14.54 8.80 -12.73
N ASP A 66 15.19 7.98 -13.55
CA ASP A 66 14.63 7.28 -14.71
C ASP A 66 14.15 5.83 -14.40
N HIS A 67 14.21 5.40 -13.13
CA HIS A 67 13.99 4.01 -12.71
C HIS A 67 12.81 3.82 -11.72
N LEU A 68 11.64 4.39 -12.00
CA LEU A 68 10.42 4.05 -11.29
C LEU A 68 9.90 2.67 -11.74
N GLN A 69 9.90 1.71 -10.83
CA GLN A 69 9.37 0.36 -11.07
C GLN A 69 8.14 0.02 -10.21
N ASN A 70 7.36 -0.96 -10.67
CA ASN A 70 6.12 -1.43 -10.04
C ASN A 70 5.04 -0.33 -9.83
N TYR A 71 5.09 0.75 -10.60
CA TYR A 71 4.02 1.76 -10.64
C TYR A 71 2.91 1.30 -11.60
N THR A 72 2.27 0.20 -11.21
CA THR A 72 1.22 -0.48 -11.99
C THR A 72 0.05 -0.79 -11.08
N ILE A 73 -1.16 -0.84 -11.66
CA ILE A 73 -2.40 -1.18 -10.96
C ILE A 73 -2.91 -2.53 -11.45
N HIS A 74 -3.72 -3.21 -10.65
CA HIS A 74 -4.43 -4.40 -11.11
C HIS A 74 -5.44 -4.05 -12.21
N GLN A 75 -5.51 -4.91 -13.23
CA GLN A 75 -6.49 -4.75 -14.29
C GLN A 75 -7.90 -4.98 -13.73
N LEU A 76 -8.75 -3.96 -13.83
CA LEU A 76 -10.16 -4.05 -13.44
C LEU A 76 -11.02 -4.47 -14.63
N SER A 77 -12.08 -5.23 -14.37
CA SER A 77 -13.09 -5.53 -15.39
C SER A 77 -13.82 -4.26 -15.82
N GLN A 78 -14.40 -4.27 -17.02
CA GLN A 78 -15.17 -3.14 -17.56
C GLN A 78 -16.24 -2.64 -16.58
N LYS A 79 -16.95 -3.57 -15.92
CA LYS A 79 -17.96 -3.26 -14.90
C LYS A 79 -17.37 -2.52 -13.70
N TYR A 80 -16.23 -2.99 -13.17
CA TYR A 80 -15.57 -2.34 -12.04
C TYR A 80 -15.00 -0.98 -12.43
N THR A 81 -14.47 -0.85 -13.65
CA THR A 81 -14.01 0.42 -14.21
C THR A 81 -15.16 1.42 -14.33
N GLU A 82 -16.33 1.00 -14.83
CA GLU A 82 -17.51 1.87 -14.92
C GLU A 82 -17.97 2.35 -13.53
N GLN A 83 -18.09 1.43 -12.57
CA GLN A 83 -18.42 1.77 -11.19
C GLN A 83 -17.41 2.76 -10.59
N LEU A 84 -16.12 2.55 -10.83
CA LEU A 84 -15.04 3.38 -10.33
C LEU A 84 -15.09 4.80 -10.91
N CYS A 85 -15.33 4.91 -12.22
CA CYS A 85 -15.45 6.19 -12.92
C CYS A 85 -16.63 7.04 -12.41
N ASN A 86 -17.69 6.40 -11.89
CA ASN A 86 -18.83 7.11 -11.30
C ASN A 86 -18.58 7.65 -9.88
N ILE A 87 -17.43 7.33 -9.25
CA ILE A 87 -17.12 7.81 -7.90
C ILE A 87 -16.44 9.19 -8.00
N PRO A 88 -17.02 10.24 -7.38
CA PRO A 88 -16.46 11.58 -7.41
C PRO A 88 -15.00 11.63 -6.93
N LEU A 89 -14.18 12.48 -7.57
CA LEU A 89 -12.77 12.73 -7.19
C LEU A 89 -12.69 13.66 -5.97
N ARG A 90 -13.25 13.23 -4.84
CA ARG A 90 -13.18 13.96 -3.57
C ARG A 90 -13.00 13.00 -2.40
N ALA A 91 -12.34 13.50 -1.36
CA ALA A 91 -12.20 12.76 -0.11
C ALA A 91 -13.57 12.34 0.46
N GLY A 92 -13.65 11.12 0.98
CA GLY A 92 -14.86 10.57 1.58
C GLY A 92 -15.89 10.02 0.58
N ALA A 93 -15.70 10.23 -0.73
CA ALA A 93 -16.52 9.58 -1.76
C ALA A 93 -16.36 8.06 -1.67
N ASN A 94 -17.47 7.33 -1.84
CA ASN A 94 -17.52 5.87 -1.69
C ASN A 94 -18.67 5.27 -2.51
N TYR A 95 -18.97 3.98 -2.29
CA TYR A 95 -20.03 3.26 -3.00
C TYR A 95 -21.41 3.94 -2.97
N LYS A 96 -21.71 4.77 -1.96
CA LYS A 96 -22.95 5.55 -1.86
C LYS A 96 -23.11 6.57 -3.00
N ASN A 97 -22.02 6.92 -3.67
CA ASN A 97 -22.04 7.85 -4.81
C ASN A 97 -22.22 7.16 -6.17
N ILE A 98 -22.25 5.83 -6.20
CA ILE A 98 -22.41 5.07 -7.44
C ILE A 98 -23.92 4.92 -7.74
N PRO A 99 -24.35 5.09 -9.00
CA PRO A 99 -25.73 4.82 -9.41
C PRO A 99 -26.21 3.42 -9.02
N LYS A 100 -27.44 3.30 -8.49
CA LYS A 100 -28.00 2.04 -7.96
C LYS A 100 -27.96 0.88 -8.96
N ASN A 101 -28.18 1.17 -10.25
CA ASN A 101 -28.16 0.18 -11.33
C ASN A 101 -26.77 -0.41 -11.60
N LEU A 102 -25.70 0.27 -11.16
CA LEU A 102 -24.33 -0.21 -11.28
C LEU A 102 -23.88 -0.98 -10.04
N LEU A 103 -24.58 -0.85 -8.91
CA LEU A 103 -24.20 -1.54 -7.67
C LEU A 103 -24.52 -3.04 -7.70
N THR A 104 -23.84 -3.81 -6.86
CA THR A 104 -24.23 -5.19 -6.60
C THR A 104 -25.53 -5.23 -5.81
N LYS A 105 -26.34 -6.29 -5.94
CA LYS A 105 -27.59 -6.46 -5.18
C LYS A 105 -27.38 -6.26 -3.67
N PHE A 106 -26.27 -6.78 -3.15
CA PHE A 106 -25.85 -6.61 -1.76
C PHE A 106 -25.65 -5.13 -1.39
N LEU A 107 -24.91 -4.35 -2.20
CA LEU A 107 -24.68 -2.93 -1.92
C LEU A 107 -25.95 -2.09 -2.13
N GLN A 108 -26.80 -2.47 -3.07
CA GLN A 108 -28.09 -1.85 -3.29
C GLN A 108 -28.99 -2.04 -2.06
N GLN A 109 -29.13 -3.27 -1.57
CA GLN A 109 -29.89 -3.57 -0.36
C GLN A 109 -29.35 -2.84 0.88
N ALA A 110 -28.03 -2.70 0.98
CA ALA A 110 -27.39 -1.94 2.05
C ALA A 110 -27.63 -0.41 1.97
N LEU A 111 -27.88 0.14 0.78
CA LEU A 111 -28.32 1.53 0.63
C LEU A 111 -29.79 1.70 1.00
N ASP A 112 -30.64 0.75 0.59
CA ASP A 112 -32.09 0.82 0.79
C ASP A 112 -32.49 0.56 2.25
N ASN A 113 -31.74 -0.29 2.97
CA ASN A 113 -31.99 -0.63 4.37
C ASN A 113 -30.78 -0.37 5.27
N PRO A 114 -30.51 0.90 5.67
CA PRO A 114 -29.33 1.27 6.46
C PRO A 114 -29.30 0.66 7.87
N ARG A 115 -30.41 0.07 8.34
CA ARG A 115 -30.57 -0.51 9.67
C ARG A 115 -30.13 -1.98 9.77
N ASN A 116 -30.02 -2.71 8.65
CA ASN A 116 -29.78 -4.16 8.63
C ASN A 116 -28.36 -4.58 8.24
N GLY A 117 -27.50 -3.65 7.80
CA GLY A 117 -26.12 -3.95 7.43
C GLY A 117 -25.16 -3.18 8.32
N GLY A 118 -24.21 -3.85 8.95
CA GLY A 118 -23.16 -3.24 9.77
C GLY A 118 -22.55 -2.04 9.06
N GLN A 119 -22.96 -0.82 9.44
CA GLN A 119 -22.61 0.41 8.73
C GLN A 119 -21.09 0.64 8.74
N ASP A 120 -20.39 0.10 9.74
CA ASP A 120 -18.94 0.15 9.84
C ASP A 120 -18.22 -0.85 8.92
N GLU A 121 -18.81 -2.02 8.64
CA GLU A 121 -18.18 -3.05 7.80
C GLU A 121 -18.27 -2.73 6.30
N LEU A 122 -19.27 -1.92 5.91
CA LEU A 122 -19.42 -1.38 4.56
C LEU A 122 -18.71 -0.02 4.39
N ARG A 123 -18.28 0.60 5.49
CA ARG A 123 -17.73 1.96 5.51
C ARG A 123 -16.39 2.01 4.79
N GLY A 124 -16.46 2.48 3.55
CA GLY A 124 -15.28 2.74 2.74
C GLY A 124 -15.12 1.88 1.52
N ARG A 125 -16.02 0.91 1.25
CA ARG A 125 -16.02 0.21 -0.04
C ARG A 125 -16.07 1.23 -1.16
N TYR A 126 -15.26 1.04 -2.20
CA TYR A 126 -15.07 2.03 -3.26
C TYR A 126 -14.62 3.43 -2.74
N GLY A 127 -13.98 3.48 -1.58
CA GLY A 127 -13.70 4.71 -0.87
C GLY A 127 -12.47 5.43 -1.39
N ARG A 128 -12.55 6.77 -1.44
CA ARG A 128 -11.40 7.66 -1.61
C ARG A 128 -11.00 8.26 -0.28
N GLN A 129 -9.77 7.98 0.13
CA GLN A 129 -9.23 8.53 1.37
C GLN A 129 -8.87 10.01 1.21
N SER A 130 -8.95 10.77 2.32
CA SER A 130 -8.43 12.15 2.37
C SER A 130 -6.92 12.16 2.38
N VAL A 131 -6.31 12.99 1.54
CA VAL A 131 -4.84 13.17 1.47
C VAL A 131 -4.25 13.77 2.75
N LYS A 132 -5.07 14.47 3.53
CA LYS A 132 -4.67 15.02 4.84
C LYS A 132 -4.58 13.94 5.93
N GLN A 133 -5.15 12.76 5.69
CA GLN A 133 -5.12 11.66 6.64
C GLN A 133 -4.04 10.65 6.21
N GLY A 134 -3.37 10.01 7.18
CA GLY A 134 -2.46 8.90 6.88
C GLY A 134 -3.21 7.72 6.27
N PHE A 135 -2.54 6.92 5.43
CA PHE A 135 -3.14 5.74 4.78
C PHE A 135 -3.90 4.87 5.79
N LYS A 136 -5.10 4.43 5.42
CA LYS A 136 -5.75 3.31 6.13
C LYS A 136 -4.98 2.02 5.85
N VAL A 137 -5.34 0.95 6.56
CA VAL A 137 -4.72 -0.37 6.44
C VAL A 137 -4.50 -0.75 4.98
N VAL A 138 -3.23 -0.99 4.62
CA VAL A 138 -2.86 -1.46 3.27
C VAL A 138 -3.35 -2.89 3.13
N THR A 139 -4.30 -3.11 2.23
CA THR A 139 -5.03 -4.36 2.14
C THR A 139 -4.39 -5.34 1.15
N THR A 140 -4.50 -6.62 1.45
CA THR A 140 -4.02 -7.72 0.59
C THR A 140 -4.93 -8.00 -0.60
N LYS A 141 -6.21 -7.61 -0.50
CA LYS A 141 -7.23 -7.84 -1.53
C LYS A 141 -7.33 -6.61 -2.44
N LEU A 142 -7.48 -6.88 -3.73
CA LEU A 142 -7.60 -5.87 -4.79
C LEU A 142 -9.05 -5.59 -5.21
N ASN A 143 -10.01 -6.31 -4.64
CA ASN A 143 -11.41 -6.18 -5.00
C ASN A 143 -12.04 -4.94 -4.34
N ILE A 144 -12.24 -3.89 -5.15
CA ILE A 144 -12.85 -2.61 -4.76
C ILE A 144 -14.24 -2.73 -4.13
N SER A 145 -14.96 -3.84 -4.39
CA SER A 145 -16.29 -4.09 -3.85
C SER A 145 -16.32 -4.67 -2.44
N SER A 146 -15.22 -5.27 -1.99
CA SER A 146 -15.10 -5.86 -0.66
C SER A 146 -14.16 -5.08 0.24
N VAL A 147 -13.24 -4.31 -0.34
CA VAL A 147 -12.19 -3.61 0.39
C VAL A 147 -12.46 -2.12 0.49
N GLY A 148 -12.14 -1.56 1.65
CA GLY A 148 -12.31 -0.13 1.91
C GLY A 148 -11.12 0.73 1.51
N TRP A 149 -11.37 1.94 1.00
CA TRP A 149 -10.42 3.06 0.91
C TRP A 149 -9.20 2.89 -0.01
N ILE A 150 -9.32 2.08 -1.07
CA ILE A 150 -8.19 1.77 -1.98
C ILE A 150 -8.14 2.63 -3.25
N LEU A 151 -9.04 3.61 -3.40
CA LEU A 151 -9.08 4.46 -4.59
C LEU A 151 -8.18 5.69 -4.44
N HIS A 152 -7.49 6.02 -5.53
CA HIS A 152 -6.62 7.19 -5.58
C HIS A 152 -7.44 8.48 -5.41
N PRO A 153 -6.98 9.48 -4.63
CA PRO A 153 -7.77 10.70 -4.35
C PRO A 153 -8.09 11.52 -5.61
N TYR A 154 -7.15 11.56 -6.55
CA TYR A 154 -7.21 12.45 -7.72
C TYR A 154 -7.43 11.73 -9.05
N LEU A 155 -7.44 10.39 -9.07
CA LEU A 155 -7.45 9.61 -10.32
C LEU A 155 -8.52 8.52 -10.27
N HIS A 156 -9.08 8.19 -11.43
CA HIS A 156 -10.01 7.07 -11.58
C HIS A 156 -9.26 5.73 -11.67
N ARG A 157 -8.53 5.39 -10.60
CA ARG A 157 -7.88 4.08 -10.40
C ARG A 157 -7.74 3.74 -8.92
N THR A 158 -7.40 2.48 -8.64
CA THR A 158 -6.89 2.08 -7.31
C THR A 158 -5.47 2.63 -7.10
N TYR A 159 -4.98 2.57 -5.87
CA TYR A 159 -3.54 2.72 -5.62
C TYR A 159 -2.74 1.69 -6.41
N SER A 160 -1.55 2.09 -6.88
CA SER A 160 -0.60 1.19 -7.51
C SER A 160 0.14 0.34 -6.48
N ALA A 161 0.80 -0.72 -6.96
CA ALA A 161 1.67 -1.53 -6.10
C ALA A 161 2.75 -0.65 -5.44
N ARG A 162 3.40 0.24 -6.19
CA ARG A 162 4.40 1.18 -5.65
C ARG A 162 3.83 2.16 -4.62
N GLU A 163 2.62 2.69 -4.83
CA GLU A 163 1.98 3.58 -3.84
C GLU A 163 1.69 2.84 -2.53
N SER A 164 1.18 1.61 -2.63
CA SER A 164 0.91 0.74 -1.47
C SER A 164 2.20 0.32 -0.75
N ALA A 165 3.26 0.02 -1.51
CA ALA A 165 4.58 -0.29 -0.96
C ALA A 165 5.17 0.89 -0.19
N ARG A 166 5.05 2.11 -0.71
CA ARG A 166 5.43 3.32 0.03
C ARG A 166 4.57 3.51 1.28
N ALA A 167 3.26 3.24 1.24
CA ALA A 167 2.46 3.30 2.46
C ALA A 167 2.99 2.37 3.58
N GLN A 168 3.61 1.23 3.24
CA GLN A 168 4.30 0.33 4.17
C GLN A 168 5.76 0.72 4.48
N GLY A 169 6.29 1.77 3.84
CA GLY A 169 7.64 2.27 4.03
C GLY A 169 8.73 1.50 3.27
N PHE A 170 8.37 0.72 2.24
CA PHE A 170 9.37 0.11 1.36
C PHE A 170 10.15 1.20 0.61
N PRO A 171 11.49 1.11 0.55
CA PRO A 171 12.27 1.97 -0.32
C PRO A 171 11.94 1.66 -1.78
N ASP A 172 12.09 2.64 -2.67
CA ASP A 172 11.77 2.45 -4.08
C ASP A 172 12.74 1.48 -4.77
N SER A 173 13.91 1.22 -4.16
CA SER A 173 14.89 0.23 -4.61
C SER A 173 14.41 -1.21 -4.42
N PHE A 174 13.40 -1.44 -3.56
CA PHE A 174 12.77 -2.74 -3.43
C PHE A 174 11.72 -2.90 -4.52
N THR A 175 11.88 -3.93 -5.36
CA THR A 175 11.04 -4.16 -6.54
C THR A 175 10.55 -5.60 -6.58
N TRP A 176 9.36 -5.78 -7.14
CA TRP A 176 8.81 -7.09 -7.47
C TRP A 176 9.08 -7.43 -8.92
N ASP A 177 9.31 -8.72 -9.18
CA ASP A 177 9.36 -9.26 -10.52
C ASP A 177 7.93 -9.37 -11.09
N MET A 178 7.57 -8.43 -11.96
CA MET A 178 6.24 -8.36 -12.59
C MET A 178 6.03 -9.40 -13.68
N ASP A 179 7.10 -10.01 -14.20
CA ASP A 179 7.01 -10.99 -15.28
C ASP A 179 6.66 -12.37 -14.71
N ASN A 180 7.10 -12.64 -13.48
CA ASN A 180 6.90 -13.92 -12.80
C ASN A 180 5.91 -13.87 -11.62
N THR A 181 5.51 -12.68 -11.17
CA THR A 181 4.61 -12.52 -10.01
C THR A 181 3.31 -11.82 -10.40
N LYS A 182 2.18 -12.48 -10.10
CA LYS A 182 0.85 -11.90 -10.29
C LYS A 182 0.66 -10.66 -9.40
N MET A 183 -0.06 -9.67 -9.93
CA MET A 183 -0.39 -8.44 -9.21
C MET A 183 -1.14 -8.70 -7.89
N THR A 184 -1.97 -9.76 -7.87
CA THR A 184 -2.66 -10.19 -6.65
C THR A 184 -1.70 -10.66 -5.56
N ASP A 185 -0.63 -11.33 -5.92
CA ASP A 185 0.34 -11.86 -4.95
C ASP A 185 1.30 -10.77 -4.49
N ILE A 186 1.67 -9.84 -5.36
CA ILE A 186 2.40 -8.62 -4.98
C ILE A 186 1.62 -7.84 -3.90
N HIS A 187 0.32 -7.59 -4.09
CA HIS A 187 -0.49 -6.88 -3.10
C HIS A 187 -0.66 -7.67 -1.79
N LYS A 188 -0.71 -9.01 -1.84
CA LYS A 188 -0.67 -9.84 -0.63
C LYS A 188 0.65 -9.68 0.11
N GLN A 189 1.78 -9.70 -0.59
CA GLN A 189 3.09 -9.50 0.02
C GLN A 189 3.21 -8.11 0.67
N ILE A 190 2.75 -7.06 -0.02
CA ILE A 190 2.74 -5.69 0.52
C ILE A 190 1.83 -5.59 1.75
N GLY A 191 0.60 -6.12 1.67
CA GLY A 191 -0.39 -6.02 2.75
C GLY A 191 -0.01 -6.85 3.99
N ASN A 192 0.62 -8.01 3.81
CA ASN A 192 1.07 -8.87 4.91
C ASN A 192 2.42 -8.44 5.50
N ALA A 193 3.18 -7.58 4.82
CA ALA A 193 4.45 -7.10 5.32
C ALA A 193 4.27 -6.26 6.59
N VAL A 194 5.20 -6.42 7.53
CA VAL A 194 5.35 -5.50 8.65
C VAL A 194 5.88 -4.17 8.10
N PRO A 195 5.31 -3.01 8.48
CA PRO A 195 5.83 -1.72 8.06
C PRO A 195 7.33 -1.58 8.34
N ILE A 196 8.11 -1.24 7.31
CA ILE A 196 9.58 -1.22 7.40
C ILE A 196 10.09 -0.28 8.52
N PRO A 197 9.52 0.92 8.73
CA PRO A 197 9.95 1.79 9.83
C PRO A 197 9.73 1.17 11.21
N LEU A 198 8.65 0.40 11.38
CA LEU A 198 8.36 -0.31 12.62
C LEU A 198 9.36 -1.46 12.85
N ALA A 199 9.59 -2.29 11.83
CA ALA A 199 10.57 -3.37 11.90
C ALA A 199 11.97 -2.84 12.23
N ARG A 200 12.37 -1.71 11.63
CA ARG A 200 13.64 -1.05 11.92
C ARG A 200 13.74 -0.56 13.36
N ALA A 201 12.67 0.04 13.90
CA ALA A 201 12.66 0.50 15.29
C ALA A 201 12.84 -0.68 16.26
N LEU A 202 12.10 -1.78 16.05
CA LEU A 202 12.23 -3.00 16.86
C LEU A 202 13.63 -3.62 16.75
N GLY A 203 14.18 -3.69 15.53
CA GLY A 203 15.53 -4.21 15.30
C GLY A 203 16.61 -3.39 16.01
N ASN A 204 16.46 -2.07 16.05
CA ASN A 204 17.39 -1.19 16.78
C ASN A 204 17.36 -1.44 18.29
N GLU A 205 16.18 -1.60 18.89
CA GLU A 205 16.08 -1.90 20.33
C GLU A 205 16.64 -3.29 20.66
N LEU A 206 16.35 -4.30 19.84
CA LEU A 206 16.94 -5.62 19.98
C LEU A 206 18.48 -5.56 19.89
N TRP A 207 19.00 -4.80 18.93
CA TRP A 207 20.44 -4.64 18.74
C TRP A 207 21.15 -4.02 19.95
N LYS A 208 20.52 -3.05 20.63
CA LYS A 208 21.05 -2.47 21.88
C LYS A 208 21.18 -3.53 22.98
N VAL A 209 20.11 -4.28 23.22
CA VAL A 209 20.10 -5.34 24.25
C VAL A 209 21.15 -6.41 23.98
N LEU A 210 21.33 -6.79 22.71
CA LEU A 210 22.35 -7.76 22.32
C LEU A 210 23.78 -7.22 22.56
N GLN A 211 24.02 -5.94 22.29
CA GLN A 211 25.30 -5.31 22.59
C GLN A 211 25.58 -5.26 24.09
N ASP A 212 24.61 -4.88 24.91
CA ASP A 212 24.78 -4.81 26.37
C ASP A 212 25.08 -6.18 26.95
N LYS A 213 24.36 -7.22 26.51
CA LYS A 213 24.65 -8.61 26.91
C LYS A 213 26.04 -9.06 26.47
N SER A 214 26.51 -8.62 25.31
CA SER A 214 27.87 -8.96 24.82
C SER A 214 28.96 -8.26 25.64
N ARG A 215 28.72 -7.02 26.10
CA ARG A 215 29.64 -6.27 26.97
C ARG A 215 29.71 -6.91 28.35
N ALA A 216 28.57 -7.17 28.99
CA ALA A 216 28.50 -7.83 30.29
C ALA A 216 29.21 -9.20 30.30
N ARG A 217 29.09 -9.99 29.22
CA ARG A 217 29.84 -11.27 29.11
C ARG A 217 31.35 -11.09 28.99
N ARG A 218 31.82 -10.02 28.34
CA ARG A 218 33.26 -9.73 28.23
C ARG A 218 33.84 -9.25 29.55
N GLU A 219 33.10 -8.45 30.31
CA GLU A 219 33.48 -7.99 31.64
C GLU A 219 33.61 -9.19 32.61
N VAL A 220 32.62 -10.09 32.65
CA VAL A 220 32.68 -11.31 33.49
C VAL A 220 33.86 -12.22 33.11
N ASN A 221 34.21 -12.33 31.83
CA ASN A 221 35.36 -13.13 31.40
C ASN A 221 36.70 -12.45 31.71
N HIS A 222 36.75 -11.12 31.76
CA HIS A 222 37.95 -10.37 32.12
C HIS A 222 38.24 -10.45 33.62
N ASP A 223 37.20 -10.38 34.46
CA ASP A 223 37.32 -10.50 35.92
C ASP A 223 37.66 -11.94 36.36
N GLY A 224 37.27 -12.95 35.57
CA GLY A 224 37.62 -14.36 35.80
C GLY A 224 39.07 -14.73 35.47
N GLU A 225 39.77 -13.93 34.65
CA GLU A 225 41.19 -14.14 34.30
C GLU A 225 42.16 -13.35 35.23
N MET A 226 41.64 -12.45 36.06
CA MET A 226 42.43 -11.57 36.93
C MET A 226 42.73 -12.15 38.33
N VAL A 227 42.36 -13.41 38.61
CA VAL A 227 42.53 -14.01 39.96
C VAL A 227 43.86 -14.77 40.16
N ASP A 228 44.63 -15.09 39.12
CA ASP A 228 45.81 -15.98 39.26
C ASP A 228 47.18 -15.36 38.90
N ARG A 229 47.42 -14.06 39.18
CA ARG A 229 48.73 -13.42 38.86
C ARG A 229 49.41 -12.60 39.95
N GLU A 230 48.99 -12.70 41.20
CA GLU A 230 49.72 -12.11 42.33
C GLU A 230 50.06 -13.16 43.38
N GLU A 231 51.02 -14.06 43.14
CA GLU A 231 51.83 -14.66 44.23
C GLU A 231 53.00 -15.54 43.76
N VAL A 232 53.89 -15.07 42.87
CA VAL A 232 55.25 -15.66 42.86
C VAL A 232 56.28 -14.60 42.50
N LYS A 233 56.84 -13.93 43.51
CA LYS A 233 58.24 -13.48 43.48
C LYS A 233 58.74 -13.09 44.87
N LEU A 234 59.94 -13.60 45.14
CA LEU A 234 60.94 -13.19 46.14
C LEU A 234 60.91 -13.89 47.51
N SER A 235 61.67 -14.98 47.60
CA SER A 235 62.76 -15.03 48.58
C SER A 235 64.00 -15.68 47.97
N SER A 236 64.92 -14.85 47.50
CA SER A 236 66.33 -15.21 47.42
C SER A 236 67.00 -14.66 48.68
N THR A 237 67.40 -15.55 49.60
CA THR A 237 68.40 -15.21 50.62
C THR A 237 69.21 -16.46 50.96
N THR A 238 70.40 -16.52 50.36
CA THR A 238 71.67 -17.00 50.93
C THR A 238 71.67 -17.55 52.36
N SER A 239 72.30 -18.72 52.58
CA SER A 239 73.50 -18.79 53.43
C SER A 239 74.25 -20.12 53.31
N SER A 240 75.58 -20.00 53.27
CA SER A 240 76.59 -21.06 53.21
C SER A 240 76.59 -22.01 54.42
N LYS A 241 76.94 -23.28 54.18
CA LYS A 241 78.18 -23.91 54.68
C LYS A 241 78.39 -25.27 54.02
#